data_AF-A0A561EUC0-F1
#
_entry.id   AF-A0A561EUC0-F1
#
_cell.length_a   1.000
_cell.length_b   1.000
_cell.length_c   1.000
_cell.angle_alpha   90.00
_cell.angle_beta   90.00
_cell.angle_gamma   90.00
#
_symmetry.space_group_name_H-M   'P 1'
#
loop_
_entity.id
_entity.type
_entity.pdbx_description
1 polymer ?
#
loop_
_entity_poly.entity_id
_entity_poly.type
_entity_poly.pdbx_seq_one_letter_code
_entity_poly.pdbx_strand_id
1 'polypeptide(L)'
;MRVAGAVVVIAVLSGGSGADLARRFAAAGAAGMLIADQHPGVAEDLAAELDRPGCPVVGVCSDVHQPSDVAALVDTAGKHIGPIDLFCVAGPDGERIVSLDELPDHLDPLAELLALVGDAISEVVPQQRQPSPSPASSPSAARTALR
;
A
#
# COMPACT_ATOMS: atom_id res chain seq x y z
N MET A 1 12.66 11.13 5.57
CA MET A 1 11.33 11.53 5.09
C MET A 1 10.73 12.60 5.99
N ARG A 2 10.09 13.62 5.41
CA ARG A 2 9.40 14.71 6.14
C ARG A 2 7.93 14.76 5.71
N VAL A 3 7.01 14.62 6.66
CA VAL A 3 5.56 14.68 6.38
C VAL A 3 5.03 16.12 6.40
N ALA A 4 5.62 16.99 7.22
CA ALA A 4 5.18 18.37 7.34
C ALA A 4 5.31 19.11 6.00
N GLY A 5 4.18 19.55 5.44
CA GLY A 5 4.08 20.21 4.15
C GLY A 5 3.99 19.26 2.94
N ALA A 6 3.95 17.94 3.15
CA ALA A 6 3.91 16.95 2.07
C ALA A 6 2.48 16.60 1.66
N VAL A 7 2.29 16.28 0.39
CA VAL A 7 1.10 15.63 -0.16
C VAL A 7 1.31 14.12 -0.14
N VAL A 8 0.39 13.39 0.50
CA VAL A 8 0.57 11.96 0.79
C VAL A 8 -0.57 11.13 0.21
N VAL A 9 -0.25 10.08 -0.52
CA VAL A 9 -1.19 8.99 -0.85
C VAL A 9 -1.02 7.86 0.17
N ILE A 10 -2.13 7.35 0.70
CA ILE A 10 -2.17 6.25 1.65
C ILE A 10 -3.06 5.14 1.06
N ALA A 11 -2.43 4.10 0.54
CA ALA A 11 -3.07 2.88 0.09
C ALA A 11 -3.21 1.90 1.26
N VAL A 12 -4.44 1.57 1.61
CA VAL A 12 -4.76 0.70 2.74
C VAL A 12 -5.13 -0.68 2.20
N LEU A 13 -4.31 -1.68 2.52
CA LEU A 13 -4.58 -3.07 2.22
C LEU A 13 -5.42 -3.69 3.33
N SER A 14 -6.06 -4.82 3.01
CA SER A 14 -6.83 -5.58 3.99
C SER A 14 -5.97 -5.95 5.21
N GLY A 15 -6.44 -5.59 6.40
CA GLY A 15 -5.71 -5.81 7.66
C GLY A 15 -4.70 -4.71 8.05
N GLY A 16 -4.48 -3.69 7.21
CA GLY A 16 -3.61 -2.56 7.54
C GLY A 16 -4.28 -1.46 8.36
N SER A 17 -3.52 -0.75 9.20
CA SER A 17 -4.02 0.40 9.98
C SER A 17 -3.85 1.74 9.24
N GLY A 18 -4.65 1.92 8.18
CA GLY A 18 -4.65 3.16 7.39
C GLY A 18 -5.10 4.40 8.17
N ALA A 19 -6.11 4.25 9.04
CA ALA A 19 -6.67 5.35 9.82
C ALA A 19 -5.67 5.96 10.81
N ASP A 20 -4.90 5.13 11.51
CA ASP A 20 -3.89 5.61 12.45
C ASP A 20 -2.74 6.30 11.72
N LEU A 21 -2.34 5.78 10.55
CA LEU A 21 -1.34 6.42 9.70
C LEU A 21 -1.82 7.79 9.19
N ALA A 22 -3.04 7.87 8.67
CA ALA A 22 -3.64 9.12 8.20
C ALA A 22 -3.76 10.17 9.32
N ARG A 23 -4.21 9.77 10.51
CA ARG A 23 -4.25 10.66 11.69
C ARG A 23 -2.86 11.15 12.09
N ARG A 24 -1.85 10.27 12.08
CA ARG A 24 -0.44 10.65 12.34
C ARG A 24 0.05 11.68 11.34
N PHE A 25 -0.23 11.50 10.05
CA PHE A 25 0.22 12.44 9.01
C PHE A 25 -0.51 13.78 9.05
N ALA A 26 -1.83 13.77 9.31
CA ALA A 26 -2.58 14.98 9.58
C ALA A 26 -1.97 15.75 10.78
N ALA A 27 -1.68 15.05 11.89
CA ALA A 27 -1.06 15.65 13.07
C ALA A 27 0.36 16.16 12.81
N ALA A 28 1.12 15.50 11.93
CA ALA A 28 2.45 15.90 11.51
C ALA A 28 2.46 17.07 10.50
N GLY A 29 1.29 17.54 10.06
CA GLY A 29 1.15 18.71 9.20
C GLY A 29 1.28 18.41 7.70
N ALA A 30 0.81 17.25 7.24
CA ALA A 30 0.64 17.00 5.80
C ALA A 30 -0.14 18.14 5.13
N ALA A 31 0.31 18.57 3.95
CA ALA A 31 -0.33 19.62 3.18
C ALA A 31 -1.60 19.15 2.45
N GLY A 32 -1.75 17.84 2.25
CA GLY A 32 -2.93 17.19 1.68
C GLY A 32 -2.77 15.68 1.70
N MET A 33 -3.89 14.94 1.71
CA MET A 33 -3.86 13.48 1.73
C MET A 33 -4.89 12.87 0.78
N LEU A 34 -4.53 11.76 0.15
CA LEU A 34 -5.46 10.89 -0.55
C LEU A 34 -5.42 9.53 0.13
N ILE A 35 -6.58 9.01 0.52
CA ILE A 35 -6.74 7.70 1.14
C ILE A 35 -7.39 6.79 0.12
N ALA A 36 -6.78 5.63 -0.11
CA ALA A 36 -7.26 4.60 -1.02
C ALA A 36 -7.53 3.31 -0.24
N ASP A 37 -8.73 2.74 -0.41
CA ASP A 37 -9.11 1.44 0.14
C ASP A 37 -9.96 0.72 -0.91
N GLN A 38 -9.84 -0.60 -1.01
CA GLN A 38 -10.63 -1.39 -1.96
C GLN A 38 -12.11 -1.52 -1.56
N HIS A 39 -12.44 -1.24 -0.29
CA HIS A 39 -13.80 -1.32 0.22
C HIS A 39 -14.53 0.02 0.04
N PRO A 40 -15.66 0.05 -0.69
CA PRO A 40 -16.42 1.27 -0.90
C PRO A 40 -16.84 1.92 0.42
N GLY A 41 -16.65 3.23 0.55
CA GLY A 41 -17.06 4.03 1.70
C GLY A 41 -16.01 4.13 2.80
N VAL A 42 -15.08 3.17 2.91
CA VAL A 42 -14.08 3.17 4.00
C VAL A 42 -13.13 4.36 3.88
N ALA A 43 -12.58 4.59 2.69
CA ALA A 43 -11.66 5.70 2.45
C ALA A 43 -12.40 7.04 2.48
N GLU A 44 -13.61 7.09 1.94
CA GLU A 44 -14.45 8.28 1.88
C GLU A 44 -14.88 8.76 3.27
N ASP A 45 -15.31 7.84 4.14
CA ASP A 45 -15.71 8.17 5.52
C ASP A 45 -14.52 8.70 6.33
N LEU A 46 -13.34 8.06 6.20
CA LEU A 46 -12.13 8.52 6.88
C LEU A 46 -11.64 9.86 6.33
N ALA A 47 -11.75 10.09 5.02
CA ALA A 47 -11.42 11.37 4.43
C ALA A 47 -12.32 12.48 4.98
N ALA A 48 -13.63 12.23 5.08
CA ALA A 48 -14.56 13.18 5.68
C ALA A 48 -14.28 13.48 7.16
N GLU A 49 -13.77 12.49 7.92
CA GLU A 49 -13.33 12.68 9.32
C GLU A 49 -12.11 13.63 9.40
N LEU A 50 -11.15 13.49 8.49
CA LEU A 50 -9.85 14.14 8.58
C LEU A 50 -9.73 15.45 7.78
N ASP A 51 -10.65 15.68 6.84
CA ASP A 51 -10.67 16.86 5.98
C ASP A 51 -10.81 18.17 6.78
N ARG A 52 -9.87 19.10 6.57
CA ARG A 52 -9.85 20.39 7.27
C ARG A 52 -9.03 21.44 6.54
N PRO A 53 -9.23 22.73 6.83
CA PRO A 53 -8.38 23.80 6.29
C PRO A 53 -6.90 23.54 6.57
N GLY A 54 -6.08 23.56 5.51
CA GLY A 54 -4.64 23.31 5.58
C GLY A 54 -4.23 21.84 5.50
N CYS A 55 -5.18 20.90 5.43
CA CYS A 55 -4.95 19.49 5.16
C CYS A 55 -6.19 18.89 4.46
N PRO A 56 -6.45 19.23 3.19
CA PRO A 56 -7.51 18.62 2.42
C PRO A 56 -7.31 17.11 2.29
N VAL A 57 -8.38 16.34 2.47
CA VAL A 57 -8.34 14.88 2.39
C VAL A 57 -9.36 14.34 1.39
N VAL A 58 -8.92 13.47 0.48
CA VAL A 58 -9.77 12.81 -0.51
C VAL A 58 -9.77 11.30 -0.27
N GLY A 59 -10.95 10.69 -0.20
CA GLY A 59 -11.11 9.24 -0.13
C GLY A 59 -11.48 8.67 -1.49
N VAL A 60 -10.86 7.55 -1.88
CA VAL A 60 -11.10 6.89 -3.16
C VAL A 60 -11.20 5.38 -2.96
N CYS A 61 -12.31 4.77 -3.37
CA CYS A 61 -12.40 3.33 -3.56
C CYS A 61 -11.44 2.89 -4.68
N SER A 62 -10.39 2.13 -4.36
CA SER A 62 -9.32 1.77 -5.30
C SER A 62 -8.59 0.48 -4.88
N ASP A 63 -8.28 -0.37 -5.86
CA ASP A 63 -7.45 -1.55 -5.67
C ASP A 63 -6.02 -1.28 -6.17
N VAL A 64 -5.09 -1.05 -5.25
CA VAL A 64 -3.68 -0.78 -5.58
C VAL A 64 -2.90 -1.97 -6.14
N HIS A 65 -3.50 -3.16 -6.20
CA HIS A 65 -2.97 -4.25 -7.00
C HIS A 65 -3.21 -4.06 -8.51
N GLN A 66 -4.12 -3.16 -8.90
CA GLN A 66 -4.37 -2.81 -10.30
C GLN A 66 -3.52 -1.61 -10.73
N PRO A 67 -2.69 -1.74 -11.78
CA PRO A 67 -1.89 -0.63 -12.28
C PRO A 67 -2.72 0.58 -12.73
N SER A 68 -3.90 0.34 -13.31
CA SER A 68 -4.83 1.39 -13.72
C SER A 68 -5.32 2.23 -12.55
N ASP A 69 -5.52 1.60 -11.41
CA ASP A 69 -6.03 2.26 -10.21
C ASP A 69 -4.94 3.13 -9.60
N VAL A 70 -3.70 2.64 -9.51
CA VAL A 70 -2.55 3.45 -9.06
C VAL A 70 -2.37 4.69 -9.95
N ALA A 71 -2.51 4.55 -11.27
CA ALA A 71 -2.49 5.69 -12.19
C ALA A 71 -3.64 6.68 -11.90
N ALA A 72 -4.85 6.18 -11.65
CA ALA A 72 -5.99 7.01 -11.29
C ALA A 72 -5.80 7.72 -9.94
N LEU A 73 -5.12 7.11 -8.96
CA LEU A 73 -4.76 7.75 -7.70
C LEU A 73 -3.80 8.92 -7.92
N VAL A 74 -2.79 8.74 -8.78
CA VAL A 74 -1.84 9.81 -9.14
C VAL A 74 -2.57 10.99 -9.78
N ASP A 75 -3.44 10.72 -10.75
CA ASP A 75 -4.23 11.75 -11.41
C ASP A 75 -5.17 12.47 -10.44
N THR A 76 -5.81 11.72 -9.53
CA THR A 76 -6.75 12.27 -8.55
C THR A 76 -6.02 13.16 -7.54
N ALA A 77 -4.87 12.71 -7.03
CA ALA A 77 -4.05 13.51 -6.14
C ALA A 77 -3.64 14.82 -6.81
N GLY A 78 -3.09 14.74 -8.03
CA GLY A 78 -2.66 15.91 -8.81
C GLY A 78 -3.77 16.93 -9.04
N LYS A 79 -5.02 16.48 -9.23
CA LYS A 79 -6.18 17.35 -9.45
C LYS A 79 -6.71 18.01 -8.18
N HIS A 80 -6.68 17.30 -7.04
CA HIS A 80 -7.42 17.71 -5.85
C HIS A 80 -6.55 18.24 -4.72
N ILE A 81 -5.34 17.72 -4.56
CA ILE A 81 -4.47 18.03 -3.40
C ILE A 81 -3.05 18.44 -3.81
N GLY A 82 -2.66 18.22 -5.07
CA GLY A 82 -1.37 18.63 -5.62
C GLY A 82 -0.46 17.44 -6.00
N PRO A 83 0.78 17.72 -6.42
CA PRO A 83 1.74 16.68 -6.77
C PRO A 83 2.05 15.81 -5.56
N ILE A 84 2.16 14.50 -5.75
CA ILE A 84 2.42 13.55 -4.67
C ILE A 84 3.89 13.65 -4.28
N ASP A 85 4.16 13.79 -2.98
CA ASP A 85 5.51 13.66 -2.43
C ASP A 85 5.76 12.24 -1.92
N LEU A 86 4.74 11.64 -1.30
CA LEU A 86 4.86 10.36 -0.59
C LEU A 86 3.74 9.39 -0.98
N PHE A 87 4.09 8.14 -1.25
CA PHE A 87 3.13 7.04 -1.45
C PHE A 87 3.32 5.98 -0.37
N CYS A 88 2.30 5.76 0.45
CA CYS A 88 2.35 4.85 1.58
C CYS A 88 1.46 3.64 1.31
N VAL A 89 1.98 2.44 1.53
CA VAL A 89 1.21 1.20 1.52
C VAL A 89 1.12 0.69 2.96
N ALA A 90 -0.09 0.66 3.52
CA ALA A 90 -0.37 0.16 4.86
C ALA A 90 -0.99 -1.23 4.76
N GLY A 91 -0.29 -2.25 5.23
CA GLY A 91 -0.74 -3.64 5.22
C GLY A 91 -0.73 -4.28 6.62
N PRO A 92 -1.10 -5.57 6.70
CA PRO A 92 -1.21 -6.29 7.98
C PRO A 92 0.11 -6.39 8.74
N ASP A 93 1.25 -6.43 8.05
CA ASP A 93 2.58 -6.55 8.68
C ASP A 93 3.30 -5.19 8.82
N GLY A 94 2.59 -4.06 8.63
CA GLY A 94 3.09 -2.71 8.84
C GLY A 94 2.89 -1.78 7.63
N GLU A 95 3.62 -0.67 7.62
CA GLU A 95 3.62 0.29 6.50
C GLU A 95 4.95 0.37 5.76
N ARG A 96 4.87 0.61 4.45
CA ARG A 96 6.01 0.99 3.60
C ARG A 96 5.72 2.34 2.97
N ILE A 97 6.73 3.19 2.91
CA ILE A 97 6.61 4.54 2.38
C ILE A 97 7.64 4.73 1.28
N VAL A 98 7.15 5.18 0.13
CA VAL A 98 7.92 5.52 -1.06
C VAL A 98 7.98 7.04 -1.16
N SER A 99 9.18 7.59 -1.33
CA SER A 99 9.40 9.01 -1.57
C SER A 99 9.54 9.25 -3.07
N LEU A 100 8.71 10.11 -3.65
CA LEU A 100 8.71 10.31 -5.11
C LEU A 100 9.85 11.21 -5.60
N ASP A 101 10.48 11.97 -4.70
CA ASP A 101 11.70 12.73 -4.98
C ASP A 101 12.96 11.86 -5.12
N GLU A 102 12.88 10.59 -4.72
CA GLU A 102 13.95 9.60 -4.88
C GLU A 102 13.82 8.82 -6.20
N LEU A 103 12.76 9.06 -6.98
CA LEU A 103 12.55 8.39 -8.27
C LEU A 103 13.58 8.86 -9.32
N PRO A 104 14.10 7.96 -10.18
CA PRO A 104 15.06 8.36 -11.20
C PRO A 104 14.43 9.29 -12.25
N ASP A 105 14.97 10.51 -12.40
CA ASP A 105 14.47 11.55 -13.33
C ASP A 105 14.44 11.15 -14.82
N HIS A 106 15.08 10.04 -15.20
CA HIS A 106 15.24 9.61 -16.60
C HIS A 106 14.31 8.46 -17.00
N LEU A 107 13.48 7.96 -16.07
CA LEU A 107 12.55 6.86 -16.31
C LEU A 107 11.10 7.37 -16.32
N ASP A 108 10.17 6.52 -16.74
CA ASP A 108 8.74 6.82 -16.67
C ASP A 108 8.31 6.81 -15.18
N PRO A 109 7.92 7.96 -14.60
CA PRO A 109 7.64 8.05 -13.17
C PRO A 109 6.50 7.14 -12.72
N LEU A 110 5.51 6.89 -13.59
CA LEU A 110 4.40 6.01 -13.26
C LEU A 110 4.85 4.55 -13.24
N ALA A 111 5.67 4.14 -14.22
CA ALA A 111 6.19 2.77 -14.26
C ALA A 111 7.07 2.46 -13.03
N GLU A 112 7.92 3.40 -12.62
CA GLU A 112 8.75 3.25 -11.42
C GLU A 112 7.92 3.23 -10.14
N LEU A 113 6.92 4.12 -10.04
CA LEU A 113 5.99 4.09 -8.91
C LEU A 113 5.25 2.74 -8.82
N LEU A 114 4.78 2.21 -9.95
CA LEU A 114 4.11 0.91 -10.00
C LEU A 114 5.01 -0.23 -9.51
N ALA A 115 6.28 -0.23 -9.90
CA ALA A 115 7.26 -1.21 -9.43
C ALA A 115 7.45 -1.12 -7.90
N LEU A 116 7.68 0.09 -7.38
CA LEU A 116 7.89 0.32 -5.95
C LEU A 116 6.65 0.03 -5.11
N VAL A 117 5.45 0.32 -5.63
CA VAL A 117 4.18 -0.05 -4.98
C VAL A 117 4.04 -1.57 -4.92
N GLY A 118 4.39 -2.29 -5.99
CA GLY A 118 4.40 -3.75 -6.01
C GLY A 118 5.35 -4.36 -4.96
N ASP A 119 6.54 -3.80 -4.84
CA ASP A 119 7.51 -4.20 -3.81
C ASP A 119 6.97 -3.90 -2.40
N ALA A 120 6.45 -2.68 -2.18
CA ALA A 120 5.87 -2.26 -0.92
C ALA A 120 4.72 -3.18 -0.47
N ILE A 121 3.81 -3.54 -1.38
CA ILE A 121 2.74 -4.53 -1.13
C ILE A 121 3.34 -5.87 -0.69
N SER A 122 4.35 -6.37 -1.42
CA SER A 122 4.99 -7.66 -1.14
C SER A 122 5.68 -7.70 0.22
N GLU A 123 6.10 -6.55 0.74
CA GLU A 123 6.75 -6.42 2.05
C GLU A 123 5.77 -6.35 3.22
N VAL A 124 4.57 -5.77 3.03
CA VAL A 124 3.58 -5.59 4.10
C VAL A 124 2.51 -6.67 4.15
N VAL A 125 2.48 -7.56 3.15
CA VAL A 125 1.59 -8.72 3.10
C VAL A 125 2.40 -9.98 3.43
N PRO A 126 1.96 -10.80 4.40
CA PRO A 126 2.69 -12.00 4.76
C PRO A 126 2.80 -12.92 3.56
N GLN A 127 4.02 -13.35 3.24
CA GLN A 127 4.24 -14.39 2.25
C GLN A 127 3.52 -15.65 2.72
N GLN A 128 2.45 -16.04 2.03
CA GLN A 128 1.85 -17.36 2.17
C GLN A 128 3.00 -18.36 1.97
N ARG A 129 3.48 -18.98 3.06
CA ARG A 129 4.42 -20.10 2.94
C ARG A 129 3.74 -21.08 2.01
N GLN A 130 4.30 -21.29 0.81
CA GLN A 130 3.87 -22.39 -0.02
C GLN A 130 3.91 -23.65 0.87
N PRO A 131 2.86 -24.49 0.85
CA PRO A 131 2.91 -25.74 1.58
C PRO A 131 4.17 -26.47 1.10
N SER A 132 5.12 -26.66 2.01
CA SER A 132 6.34 -27.41 1.72
C SER A 132 5.91 -28.76 1.15
N PRO A 133 6.49 -29.24 0.03
CA PRO A 133 6.16 -30.58 -0.46
C PRO A 133 6.45 -31.56 0.67
N SER A 134 5.39 -32.20 1.18
CA SER A 134 5.49 -33.23 2.21
C SER A 134 6.53 -34.26 1.76
N PRO A 135 7.48 -34.68 2.61
CA PRO A 135 8.41 -35.74 2.25
C PRO A 135 7.61 -37.03 2.13
N ALA A 136 7.19 -37.37 0.91
CA ALA A 136 6.63 -38.67 0.60
C ALA A 136 7.71 -39.72 0.88
N SER A 137 7.57 -40.37 2.03
CA SER A 137 8.00 -41.72 2.39
C SER A 137 9.00 -42.39 1.42
N SER A 138 10.27 -42.44 1.83
CA SER A 138 11.18 -43.49 1.36
C SER A 138 10.64 -44.87 1.78
N PRO A 139 10.54 -45.87 0.88
CA PRO A 139 10.31 -47.24 1.30
C PRO A 139 11.65 -47.87 1.68
N SER A 140 11.97 -47.91 2.97
CA SER A 140 13.08 -48.71 3.49
C SER A 140 12.58 -50.02 4.07
N ALA A 141 12.78 -51.07 3.28
CA ALA A 141 13.26 -52.41 3.63
C ALA A 141 12.47 -53.32 4.61
N ALA A 142 12.15 -54.50 4.04
CA ALA A 142 12.53 -55.84 4.52
C ALA A 142 11.47 -56.76 5.19
N ARG A 143 11.22 -57.87 4.46
CA ARG A 143 11.23 -59.29 4.89
C ARG A 143 10.21 -59.76 5.94
N THR A 144 9.40 -60.78 5.59
CA THR A 144 9.57 -62.20 6.02
C THR A 144 8.27 -63.03 5.90
N ALA A 145 8.30 -63.98 4.95
CA ALA A 145 7.90 -65.40 5.01
C ALA A 145 6.45 -65.95 5.14
N LEU A 146 6.35 -67.18 4.59
CA LEU A 146 5.35 -68.25 4.69
C LEU A 146 4.00 -68.11 3.95
N ARG A 147 3.84 -68.84 2.84
CA ARG A 147 3.33 -70.23 2.80
C ARG A 147 3.51 -70.84 1.41
#